data_AF-A0AAW0GK60-F1
#
_entry.id   AF-A0AAW0GK60-F1
#
_cell.length_a   1.000
_cell.length_b   1.000
_cell.length_c   1.000
_cell.angle_alpha   90.00
_cell.angle_beta   90.00
_cell.angle_gamma   90.00
#
_symmetry.space_group_name_H-M   'P 1'
#
loop_
_entity.id
_entity.type
_entity.pdbx_description
1 polymer ?
#
loop_
_entity_poly.entity_id
_entity_poly.type
_entity_poly.pdbx_seq_one_letter_code
_entity_poly.pdbx_strand_id
1 'polypeptide(L)'
;MTHETINTVPQNVVRPTDVCHIFPDPDATLDVVLVIENTKLPAEKRTWSIVWRIEEGQPEYRVIQVVREGPHATWFKWGVRTTAYQSCVQKAAVINVGTFSLVQRKLWEDISDNVSVRPDCNGSLVFVEELLRKAADAGLLSGERVAFLVNKIKDEL
;
A
#
# COMPACT_ATOMS: atom_id res chain seq x y z
N MET A 1 -29.93 -10.55 -1.23
CA MET A 1 -28.62 -10.81 -1.85
C MET A 1 -27.57 -10.35 -0.87
N THR A 2 -26.93 -11.30 -0.19
CA THR A 2 -25.86 -11.07 0.80
C THR A 2 -24.54 -11.03 0.06
N HIS A 3 -23.82 -9.90 0.14
CA HIS A 3 -22.46 -9.78 -0.39
C HIS A 3 -21.51 -10.60 0.49
N GLU A 4 -21.08 -11.76 0.00
CA GLU A 4 -19.99 -12.51 0.61
C GLU A 4 -18.67 -11.75 0.40
N THR A 5 -18.08 -11.35 1.53
CA THR A 5 -16.74 -10.75 1.57
C THR A 5 -15.73 -11.86 1.38
N ILE A 6 -15.05 -11.89 0.24
CA ILE A 6 -14.02 -12.89 -0.05
C ILE A 6 -12.76 -12.54 0.75
N ASN A 7 -12.64 -13.13 1.93
CA ASN A 7 -11.37 -13.29 2.65
C ASN A 7 -10.80 -14.66 2.29
N THR A 8 -10.19 -14.85 1.13
CA THR A 8 -9.44 -16.10 0.88
C THR A 8 -8.18 -15.86 0.06
N VAL A 9 -7.08 -15.64 0.79
CA VAL A 9 -5.79 -16.24 0.45
C VAL A 9 -6.04 -17.75 0.31
N PRO A 10 -5.50 -18.46 -0.70
CA PRO A 10 -5.65 -19.91 -0.79
C PRO A 10 -5.24 -20.54 0.54
N GLN A 11 -6.09 -21.40 1.11
CA GLN A 11 -5.93 -21.98 2.46
C GLN A 11 -4.59 -22.70 2.70
N ASN A 12 -3.80 -22.95 1.64
CA ASN A 12 -2.52 -23.65 1.69
C ASN A 12 -1.30 -22.77 1.37
N VAL A 13 -1.46 -21.45 1.19
CA VAL A 13 -0.32 -20.53 1.09
C VAL A 13 -0.04 -19.97 2.47
N VAL A 14 0.70 -20.75 3.27
CA VAL A 14 1.25 -20.27 4.54
C VAL A 14 2.30 -19.21 4.20
N ARG A 15 2.15 -18.01 4.78
CA ARG A 15 3.18 -16.97 4.70
C ARG A 15 4.50 -17.61 5.14
N PRO A 16 5.58 -17.53 4.34
CA PRO A 16 6.90 -17.95 4.82
C PRO A 16 7.21 -17.19 6.11
N THR A 17 7.30 -17.90 7.23
CA THR A 17 7.52 -17.33 8.57
C THR A 17 8.86 -16.61 8.68
N ASP A 18 9.81 -16.94 7.80
CA ASP A 18 11.22 -16.60 7.97
C ASP A 18 11.73 -15.52 6.99
N VAL A 19 10.86 -14.92 6.16
CA VAL A 19 11.30 -14.03 5.05
C VAL A 19 10.60 -12.66 5.05
N CYS A 20 10.42 -12.00 6.19
CA CYS A 20 9.66 -10.73 6.19
C CYS A 20 10.34 -9.48 6.73
N HIS A 21 11.49 -9.57 7.42
CA HIS A 21 12.12 -8.36 7.99
C HIS A 21 13.64 -8.45 7.96
N ILE A 22 14.22 -8.59 6.75
CA ILE A 22 15.69 -8.57 6.61
C ILE A 22 16.28 -7.27 7.17
N PHE A 23 15.52 -6.16 7.09
CA PHE A 23 15.90 -4.87 7.66
C PHE A 23 14.85 -4.35 8.64
N PRO A 24 15.27 -3.93 9.86
CA PRO A 24 14.37 -3.35 10.84
C PRO A 24 13.84 -2.00 10.37
N ASP A 25 12.64 -1.63 10.82
CA ASP A 25 12.09 -0.28 10.60
C ASP A 25 12.85 0.70 11.51
N PRO A 26 13.56 1.70 10.98
CA PRO A 26 14.44 2.53 11.78
C PRO A 26 13.60 3.46 12.68
N ASP A 27 14.10 3.76 13.87
CA ASP A 27 13.49 4.78 14.74
C ASP A 27 13.83 6.20 14.26
N ALA A 28 13.34 6.53 13.08
CA ALA A 28 13.49 7.82 12.42
C ALA A 28 12.15 8.26 11.85
N THR A 29 12.01 9.56 11.60
CA THR A 29 10.87 10.12 10.88
C THR A 29 11.08 9.94 9.38
N LEU A 30 10.17 9.25 8.70
CA LEU A 30 10.33 8.84 7.30
C LEU A 30 9.12 9.25 6.46
N ASP A 31 9.38 9.55 5.19
CA ASP A 31 8.33 9.75 4.20
C ASP A 31 7.66 8.42 3.85
N VAL A 32 6.34 8.38 4.03
CA VAL A 32 5.46 7.35 3.51
C VAL A 32 4.90 7.83 2.19
N VAL A 33 5.04 7.01 1.15
CA VAL A 33 4.63 7.33 -0.21
C VAL A 33 3.77 6.22 -0.80
N LEU A 34 2.77 6.62 -1.58
CA LEU A 34 2.03 5.73 -2.47
C LEU A 34 2.75 5.70 -3.82
N VAL A 35 3.02 4.50 -4.30
CA VAL A 35 3.67 4.23 -5.58
C VAL A 35 2.65 3.53 -6.48
N ILE A 36 2.39 4.12 -7.63
CA ILE A 36 1.52 3.55 -8.67
C ILE A 36 2.42 3.17 -9.83
N GLU A 37 2.71 1.88 -9.99
CA GLU A 37 3.56 1.38 -11.07
C GLU A 37 2.75 1.17 -12.35
N ASN A 38 3.46 1.17 -13.48
CA ASN A 38 2.89 0.93 -14.80
C ASN A 38 1.79 1.93 -15.18
N THR A 39 1.98 3.21 -14.85
CA THR A 39 1.00 4.29 -15.10
C THR A 39 0.58 4.43 -16.58
N LYS A 40 1.40 3.95 -17.52
CA LYS A 40 1.07 3.90 -18.96
C LYS A 40 0.07 2.81 -19.33
N LEU A 41 -0.22 1.88 -18.44
CA LEU A 41 -1.23 0.84 -18.63
C LEU A 41 -2.59 1.35 -18.16
N PRO A 42 -3.70 0.76 -18.68
CA PRO A 42 -5.03 0.95 -18.09
C PRO A 42 -5.02 0.72 -16.58
N ALA A 43 -5.88 1.44 -15.85
CA ALA A 43 -5.96 1.39 -14.39
C ALA A 43 -5.98 -0.05 -13.87
N GLU A 44 -6.76 -0.91 -14.54
CA GLU A 44 -6.95 -2.31 -14.19
C GLU A 44 -5.71 -3.21 -14.39
N LYS A 45 -4.55 -2.65 -14.75
CA LYS A 45 -3.27 -3.36 -14.88
C LYS A 45 -2.15 -2.73 -14.06
N ARG A 46 -2.45 -1.67 -13.29
CA ARG A 46 -1.50 -0.96 -12.46
C ARG A 46 -1.27 -1.71 -11.15
N THR A 47 -0.09 -1.49 -10.57
CA THR A 47 0.28 -2.03 -9.26
C THR A 47 0.38 -0.87 -8.29
N TRP A 48 -0.30 -1.00 -7.16
CA TRP A 48 -0.36 0.02 -6.12
C TRP A 48 0.37 -0.49 -4.89
N SER A 49 1.34 0.30 -4.43
CA SER A 49 2.19 -0.06 -3.29
C SER A 49 2.33 1.14 -2.36
N ILE A 50 2.16 0.95 -1.05
CA ILE A 50 2.51 1.99 -0.06
C ILE A 50 3.83 1.61 0.58
N VAL A 51 4.78 2.55 0.54
CA VAL A 51 6.17 2.29 0.90
C VAL A 51 6.80 3.43 1.70
N TRP A 52 7.82 3.11 2.48
CA TRP A 52 8.81 4.08 2.97
C TRP A 52 10.21 3.50 2.87
N ARG A 53 11.20 4.39 2.73
CA ARG A 53 12.60 4.03 2.56
C ARG A 53 13.25 3.75 3.92
N ILE A 54 13.91 2.60 4.07
CA ILE A 54 14.56 2.17 5.32
C ILE A 54 16.02 2.63 5.43
N GLU A 55 16.77 2.71 4.32
CA GLU A 55 18.21 3.00 4.36
C GLU A 55 18.68 4.03 3.30
N GLU A 56 19.60 4.91 3.71
CA GLU A 56 20.34 5.81 2.81
C GLU A 56 21.57 5.11 2.21
N GLY A 57 21.37 4.35 1.14
CA GLY A 57 22.49 3.84 0.34
C GLY A 57 22.06 2.83 -0.72
N GLN A 58 21.21 1.88 -0.32
CA GLN A 58 20.43 1.04 -1.22
C GLN A 58 18.95 1.43 -1.11
N PRO A 59 18.18 1.46 -2.21
CA PRO A 59 16.77 1.80 -2.20
C PRO A 59 15.96 0.61 -1.64
N GLU A 60 16.07 0.40 -0.33
CA GLU A 60 15.31 -0.60 0.40
C GLU A 60 14.05 0.02 0.96
N TYR A 61 12.93 -0.64 0.69
CA TYR A 61 11.63 -0.12 1.06
C TYR A 61 10.88 -1.14 1.90
N ARG A 62 10.16 -0.61 2.89
CA ARG A 62 9.12 -1.33 3.57
C ARG A 62 7.84 -1.16 2.77
N VAL A 63 7.33 -2.25 2.21
CA VAL A 63 6.11 -2.29 1.41
C VAL A 63 5.00 -2.86 2.29
N ILE A 64 3.96 -2.09 2.53
CA ILE A 64 2.87 -2.50 3.42
C ILE A 64 1.92 -3.44 2.70
N GLN A 65 1.64 -3.14 1.44
CA GLN A 65 0.67 -3.88 0.64
C GLN A 65 0.89 -3.63 -0.84
N VAL A 66 0.66 -4.66 -1.65
CA VAL A 66 0.70 -4.59 -3.12
C VAL A 66 -0.66 -5.01 -3.63
N VAL A 67 -1.35 -4.12 -4.32
CA VAL A 67 -2.64 -4.41 -4.95
C VAL A 67 -2.49 -4.29 -6.47
N ARG A 68 -2.92 -5.33 -7.20
CA ARG A 68 -2.94 -5.34 -8.66
C ARG A 68 -4.39 -5.50 -9.10
N GLU A 69 -4.84 -4.65 -10.02
CA GLU A 69 -6.18 -4.75 -10.59
C GLU A 69 -6.20 -5.77 -11.76
N GLY A 70 -7.39 -6.29 -12.11
CA GLY A 70 -7.62 -7.11 -13.32
C GLY A 70 -8.55 -8.33 -13.18
N PRO A 71 -9.08 -8.88 -14.30
CA PRO A 71 -10.07 -9.99 -14.32
C PRO A 71 -9.50 -11.35 -13.86
N HIS A 72 -8.19 -11.48 -13.86
CA HIS A 72 -7.45 -12.60 -13.25
C HIS A 72 -6.44 -12.10 -12.21
N ALA A 73 -6.60 -10.86 -11.76
CA ALA A 73 -5.67 -10.30 -10.80
C ALA A 73 -5.77 -11.09 -9.52
N THR A 74 -4.67 -11.73 -9.19
CA THR A 74 -4.55 -12.39 -7.92
C THR A 74 -4.32 -11.29 -6.90
N TRP A 75 -5.38 -10.97 -6.15
CA TRP A 75 -5.37 -9.99 -5.08
C TRP A 75 -4.58 -10.56 -3.92
N PHE A 76 -3.33 -10.14 -3.77
CA PHE A 76 -2.49 -10.63 -2.71
C PHE A 76 -2.25 -9.56 -1.66
N LYS A 77 -2.97 -9.67 -0.54
CA LYS A 77 -2.53 -9.04 0.70
C LYS A 77 -1.41 -9.87 1.28
N TRP A 78 -0.19 -9.48 0.95
CA TRP A 78 1.01 -10.18 1.39
C TRP A 78 1.51 -9.77 2.78
N GLY A 79 0.80 -8.84 3.45
CA GLY A 79 1.23 -8.17 4.67
C GLY A 79 2.49 -7.32 4.44
N VAL A 80 2.95 -6.67 5.51
CA VAL A 80 4.18 -5.87 5.47
C VAL A 80 5.38 -6.73 5.07
N ARG A 81 6.13 -6.25 4.08
CA ARG A 81 7.37 -6.86 3.57
C ARG A 81 8.46 -5.83 3.44
N THR A 82 9.69 -6.20 3.77
CA THR A 82 10.86 -5.42 3.35
C THR A 82 11.39 -5.99 2.03
N THR A 83 11.62 -5.14 1.04
CA THR A 83 12.21 -5.55 -0.24
C THR A 83 13.22 -4.52 -0.75
N ALA A 84 14.30 -5.00 -1.35
CA ALA A 84 15.21 -4.16 -2.12
C ALA A 84 14.46 -3.77 -3.41
N TYR A 85 13.97 -2.53 -3.48
CA TYR A 85 13.17 -2.05 -4.59
C TYR A 85 14.11 -1.60 -5.71
N GLN A 86 14.83 -2.56 -6.30
CA GLN A 86 15.64 -2.32 -7.48
C GLN A 86 14.72 -2.22 -8.70
N SER A 87 14.60 -1.01 -9.25
CA SER A 87 14.23 -0.70 -10.65
C SER A 87 12.76 -0.45 -11.07
N CYS A 88 11.74 -0.57 -10.21
CA CYS A 88 10.35 -0.34 -10.65
C CYS A 88 9.94 1.15 -10.74
N VAL A 89 10.67 2.05 -10.05
CA VAL A 89 10.29 3.48 -9.90
C VAL A 89 10.35 4.28 -11.20
N GLN A 90 11.11 3.83 -12.22
CA GLN A 90 11.29 4.61 -13.45
C GLN A 90 9.99 4.81 -14.27
N LYS A 91 8.92 4.07 -13.97
CA LYS A 91 7.59 4.22 -14.58
C LYS A 91 6.48 4.25 -13.53
N ALA A 92 6.74 4.91 -12.40
CA ALA A 92 5.79 5.02 -11.31
C ALA A 92 5.40 6.47 -11.02
N ALA A 93 4.12 6.70 -10.70
CA ALA A 93 3.71 7.91 -9.99
C ALA A 93 4.02 7.73 -8.50
N VAL A 94 4.64 8.73 -7.90
CA VAL A 94 5.00 8.72 -6.47
C VAL A 94 4.26 9.87 -5.78
N ILE A 95 3.35 9.50 -4.88
CA ILE A 95 2.52 10.43 -4.13
C ILE A 95 2.96 10.37 -2.67
N ASN A 96 3.57 11.45 -2.16
CA ASN A 96 3.86 11.56 -0.74
C ASN A 96 2.54 11.58 0.05
N VAL A 97 2.37 10.61 0.94
CA VAL A 97 1.22 10.48 1.84
C VAL A 97 1.45 11.36 3.06
N GLY A 98 2.64 11.31 3.64
CA GLY A 98 3.08 12.18 4.72
C GLY A 98 4.42 11.72 5.27
N THR A 99 4.87 12.38 6.33
CA THR A 99 6.10 12.04 7.03
C THR A 99 5.74 11.54 8.43
N PHE A 100 6.08 10.30 8.75
CA PHE A 100 5.62 9.60 9.95
C PHE A 100 6.79 9.16 10.83
N SER A 101 6.58 9.22 12.15
CA SER A 101 7.46 8.55 13.14
C SER A 101 7.29 7.03 13.09
N LEU A 102 8.17 6.28 13.77
CA LEU A 102 8.05 4.83 13.87
C LEU A 102 6.68 4.39 14.43
N VAL A 103 6.20 5.04 15.49
CA VAL A 103 4.89 4.75 16.10
C VAL A 103 3.75 4.96 15.10
N GLN A 104 3.79 6.07 14.36
CA GLN A 104 2.81 6.38 13.32
C GLN A 104 2.85 5.38 12.17
N ARG A 105 4.05 4.93 11.76
CA ARG A 105 4.18 3.88 10.75
C ARG A 105 3.65 2.53 11.23
N LYS A 106 3.88 2.16 12.50
CA LYS A 106 3.26 0.95 13.10
C LYS A 106 1.75 1.03 13.12
N LEU A 107 1.19 2.17 13.47
CA LEU A 107 -0.25 2.39 13.39
C LEU A 107 -0.74 2.28 11.93
N TRP A 108 0.00 2.81 10.96
CA TRP A 108 -0.35 2.65 9.55
C TRP A 108 -0.35 1.17 9.11
N GLU A 109 0.66 0.39 9.53
CA GLU A 109 0.72 -1.06 9.27
C GLU A 109 -0.54 -1.77 9.80
N ASP A 110 -0.90 -1.50 11.06
CA ASP A 110 -2.08 -2.06 11.70
C ASP A 110 -3.39 -1.67 10.99
N ILE A 111 -3.54 -0.39 10.62
CA ILE A 111 -4.71 0.06 9.85
C ILE A 111 -4.77 -0.67 8.51
N SER A 112 -3.65 -0.78 7.79
CA SER A 112 -3.60 -1.47 6.50
C SER A 112 -3.97 -2.93 6.64
N ASP A 113 -3.53 -3.61 7.69
CA ASP A 113 -3.89 -5.00 8.00
C ASP A 113 -5.40 -5.19 8.24
N ASN A 114 -6.11 -4.13 8.60
CA ASN A 114 -7.56 -4.11 8.82
C ASN A 114 -8.39 -3.51 7.66
N VAL A 115 -7.78 -3.16 6.54
CA VAL A 115 -8.50 -2.75 5.32
C VAL A 115 -8.69 -3.95 4.39
N SER A 116 -9.92 -4.11 3.90
CA SER A 116 -10.28 -5.18 2.96
C SER A 116 -9.98 -4.77 1.53
N VAL A 117 -9.47 -5.69 0.72
CA VAL A 117 -9.29 -5.49 -0.72
C VAL A 117 -10.48 -6.12 -1.43
N ARG A 118 -11.17 -5.34 -2.29
CA ARG A 118 -12.29 -5.86 -3.08
C ARG A 118 -11.79 -6.45 -4.40
N PRO A 119 -12.28 -7.62 -4.83
CA PRO A 119 -11.85 -8.23 -6.07
C PRO A 119 -12.63 -7.69 -7.29
N ASP A 120 -12.71 -6.38 -7.45
CA ASP A 120 -13.42 -5.72 -8.56
C ASP A 120 -12.50 -4.80 -9.38
N CYS A 121 -13.00 -4.23 -10.47
CA CYS A 121 -12.23 -3.39 -11.38
C CYS A 121 -11.72 -2.07 -10.76
N ASN A 122 -12.11 -1.74 -9.52
CA ASN A 122 -11.65 -0.56 -8.79
C ASN A 122 -11.06 -0.93 -7.41
N GLY A 123 -10.72 -2.21 -7.22
CA GLY A 123 -10.35 -2.75 -5.91
C GLY A 123 -9.15 -2.05 -5.28
N SER A 124 -8.20 -1.54 -6.08
CA SER A 124 -7.04 -0.82 -5.56
C SER A 124 -7.38 0.60 -5.15
N LEU A 125 -8.15 1.32 -5.97
CA LEU A 125 -8.61 2.67 -5.62
C LEU A 125 -9.46 2.66 -4.36
N VAL A 126 -10.46 1.77 -4.29
CA VAL A 126 -11.35 1.62 -3.12
C VAL A 126 -10.54 1.26 -1.88
N PHE A 127 -9.56 0.36 -2.01
CA PHE A 127 -8.65 0.01 -0.92
C PHE A 127 -7.87 1.23 -0.43
N VAL A 128 -7.27 2.02 -1.33
CA VAL A 128 -6.51 3.21 -0.94
C VAL A 128 -7.41 4.27 -0.31
N GLU A 129 -8.59 4.53 -0.86
CA GLU A 129 -9.55 5.47 -0.28
C GLU A 129 -10.00 5.03 1.13
N GLU A 130 -10.28 3.75 1.33
CA GLU A 130 -10.63 3.21 2.65
C GLU A 130 -9.46 3.33 3.64
N LEU A 131 -8.25 3.02 3.20
CA LEU A 131 -7.04 3.16 4.01
C LEU A 131 -6.79 4.61 4.44
N LEU A 132 -6.87 5.56 3.51
CA LEU A 132 -6.73 6.99 3.81
C LEU A 132 -7.79 7.46 4.81
N ARG A 133 -9.04 7.02 4.64
CA ARG A 133 -10.13 7.35 5.57
C ARG A 133 -9.88 6.78 6.97
N LYS A 134 -9.51 5.50 7.08
CA LYS A 134 -9.20 4.91 8.40
C LYS A 134 -7.97 5.56 9.05
N ALA A 135 -6.98 5.99 8.27
CA ALA A 135 -5.87 6.77 8.77
C ALA A 135 -6.31 8.13 9.34
N ALA A 136 -7.27 8.80 8.70
CA ALA A 136 -7.86 10.02 9.27
C ALA A 136 -8.68 9.75 10.55
N ASP A 137 -9.50 8.69 10.56
CA ASP A 137 -10.27 8.28 11.74
C ASP A 137 -9.36 7.96 12.94
N ALA A 138 -8.16 7.43 12.68
CA ALA A 138 -7.14 7.15 13.69
C ALA A 138 -6.26 8.37 14.07
N GLY A 139 -6.52 9.55 13.50
CA GLY A 139 -5.76 10.78 13.76
C GLY A 139 -4.37 10.83 13.11
N LEU A 140 -4.08 9.91 12.19
CA LEU A 140 -2.79 9.82 11.50
C LEU A 140 -2.71 10.78 10.30
N LEU A 141 -3.86 11.11 9.69
CA LEU A 141 -4.00 12.11 8.64
C LEU A 141 -5.11 13.11 8.99
N SER A 142 -5.00 14.35 8.50
CA SER A 142 -6.13 15.28 8.54
C SER A 142 -7.14 14.98 7.42
N GLY A 143 -8.39 15.37 7.61
CA GLY A 143 -9.41 15.25 6.56
C GLY A 143 -9.03 16.02 5.28
N GLU A 144 -8.42 17.20 5.42
CA GLU A 144 -7.89 17.97 4.30
C GLU A 144 -6.79 17.22 3.54
N ARG A 145 -5.90 16.54 4.26
CA ARG A 145 -4.84 15.75 3.66
C ARG A 145 -5.41 14.56 2.88
N VAL A 146 -6.43 13.89 3.43
CA VAL A 146 -7.13 12.81 2.71
C VAL A 146 -7.77 13.34 1.43
N ALA A 147 -8.50 14.45 1.49
CA ALA A 147 -9.14 15.04 0.31
C ALA A 147 -8.11 15.40 -0.79
N PHE A 148 -6.98 15.99 -0.39
CA PHE A 148 -5.88 16.28 -1.29
C PHE A 148 -5.32 15.00 -1.95
N LEU A 149 -5.06 13.96 -1.16
CA LEU A 149 -4.49 12.71 -1.67
C LEU A 149 -5.45 12.00 -2.63
N VAL A 150 -6.75 11.96 -2.32
CA VAL A 150 -7.77 11.37 -3.20
C VAL A 150 -7.84 12.09 -4.55
N ASN A 151 -7.80 13.42 -4.56
CA ASN A 151 -7.79 14.19 -5.80
C ASN A 151 -6.52 13.94 -6.61
N LYS A 152 -5.35 13.95 -5.94
CA LYS A 152 -4.08 13.68 -6.60
C LYS A 152 -4.00 12.27 -7.18
N ILE A 153 -4.59 11.27 -6.51
CA ILE A 153 -4.70 9.92 -7.03
C ILE A 153 -5.54 9.90 -8.31
N LYS A 154 -6.67 10.61 -8.34
CA LYS A 154 -7.55 10.69 -9.51
C LYS A 154 -6.87 11.38 -10.71
N ASP A 155 -6.00 12.35 -10.47
CA ASP A 155 -5.22 12.99 -11.53
C ASP A 155 -4.20 12.03 -12.19
N GLU A 156 -3.81 10.97 -11.49
CA GLU A 156 -2.89 9.95 -12.00
C GLU A 156 -3.61 8.77 -12.65
N LEU A 157 -4.95 8.68 -12.57
CA LEU A 157 -5.79 7.62 -13.20
C LEU A 157 -6.00 7.88 -14.70
#